data_AF-A0A9P6YLQ8-F1
#
_entry.id   AF-A0A9P6YLQ8-F1
#
_cell.length_a   1.000
_cell.length_b   1.000
_cell.length_c   1.000
_cell.angle_alpha   90.00
_cell.angle_beta   90.00
_cell.angle_gamma   90.00
#
_symmetry.space_group_name_H-M   'P 1'
#
loop_
_entity.id
_entity.type
_entity.pdbx_description
1 polymer ?
#
loop_
_entity_poly.entity_id
_entity_poly.type
_entity_poly.pdbx_seq_one_letter_code
_entity_poly.pdbx_strand_id
1 'polypeptide(L)'
;MSKGTQANPELTDQSVHNRVRGFAAGMASGITKLVVGHPFDTIKIRMQTTSKSDGRFKGPLDCFLKTVSREGPRALYKGATPPLVGWMFMDSIMLGTLHNARILMQRWNGDKPLSVFQHGLAGLAGGITVSFVATPVEQIKARLQVQYDSGNKVYKGPIDCVKQVVRNNGIFGLWQGLLPTMLFRSWFFVFWGSYEVFTKELSKLNMTDGTVTFVAGGLSATAFWAGAFPSDVVKNRYMTQPDVSPKKFPTPTSVARFVYKTEGLAGFYRGFLPSFLRAFPTNASAVFMFEFVMNLLGKEKPLLLFAIPKKGRLHEQCLQLLSGSDIHFNRRTRQDIALCTNLPIALIFLPASDIPKYVAEGNVDLGISGQDMIVESEVQDKVTEIMELEFGKCRLCVQVPVKGEYQTIEQLAGKRIVTSFDAFARKVFEPIDQTAGTKTTINYVSGSVEAACALGLADGIIDLVESGETMRAAGLHDIHTLLNTQSVLMSNKNSHHQDLIDKITSRIRGVIAANKYVLCTYNVERVNLPRAVQITPGRQAPTVSSLDSHEGWVAVSAMIEKKRKGEIMDLLTEVGATDIMVVAFTNCRV
;
A
#
# COMPACT_ATOMS: atom_id res chain seq x y z
N MET A 1 33.03 21.72 4.46
CA MET A 1 32.87 20.25 4.33
C MET A 1 31.48 19.88 4.83
N SER A 2 30.53 19.77 3.91
CA SER A 2 29.15 19.37 4.21
C SER A 2 29.09 17.85 4.31
N LYS A 3 28.77 17.30 5.49
CA LYS A 3 28.51 15.87 5.66
C LYS A 3 27.17 15.56 4.98
N GLY A 4 27.24 14.97 3.78
CA GLY A 4 26.09 14.43 3.09
C GLY A 4 25.45 13.33 3.93
N THR A 5 24.17 13.47 4.20
CA THR A 5 23.30 12.44 4.78
C THR A 5 23.36 11.20 3.88
N GLN A 6 24.10 10.17 4.28
CA GLN A 6 24.10 8.89 3.58
C GLN A 6 22.71 8.27 3.73
N ALA A 7 21.99 8.15 2.62
CA ALA A 7 20.75 7.39 2.55
C ALA A 7 21.04 5.93 2.94
N ASN A 8 20.19 5.34 3.77
CA ASN A 8 20.34 3.99 4.28
C ASN A 8 20.41 2.99 3.09
N PRO A 9 21.51 2.23 2.91
CA PRO A 9 21.72 1.39 1.73
C PRO A 9 20.63 0.33 1.53
N GLU A 10 20.05 -0.22 2.60
CA GLU A 10 18.97 -1.22 2.53
C GLU A 10 17.65 -0.67 1.95
N LEU A 11 17.31 0.59 2.25
CA LEU A 11 16.13 1.28 1.68
C LEU A 11 16.35 1.63 0.21
N THR A 12 17.60 1.91 -0.16
CA THR A 12 17.99 2.22 -1.54
C THR A 12 17.89 0.95 -2.41
N ASP A 13 18.31 -0.19 -1.86
CA ASP A 13 18.26 -1.50 -2.52
C ASP A 13 16.81 -1.98 -2.75
N GLN A 14 15.92 -1.80 -1.76
CA GLN A 14 14.49 -2.06 -1.93
C GLN A 14 13.86 -1.20 -3.04
N SER A 15 14.29 0.06 -3.18
CA SER A 15 13.79 0.95 -4.24
C SER A 15 14.23 0.54 -5.64
N VAL A 16 15.47 0.03 -5.78
CA VAL A 16 16.01 -0.48 -7.05
C VAL A 16 15.37 -1.82 -7.40
N HIS A 17 15.25 -2.71 -6.42
CA HIS A 17 14.56 -4.00 -6.56
C HIS A 17 13.10 -3.80 -7.03
N ASN A 18 12.38 -2.84 -6.44
CA ASN A 18 11.02 -2.50 -6.85
C ASN A 18 10.92 -1.92 -8.26
N ARG A 19 11.91 -1.12 -8.70
CA ARG A 19 11.97 -0.60 -10.07
C ARG A 19 12.26 -1.70 -11.09
N VAL A 20 13.20 -2.60 -10.78
CA VAL A 20 13.54 -3.75 -11.63
C VAL A 20 12.36 -4.72 -11.72
N ARG A 21 11.66 -4.96 -10.61
CA ARG A 21 10.41 -5.75 -10.54
C ARG A 21 9.32 -5.16 -11.44
N GLY A 22 9.05 -3.87 -11.28
CA GLY A 22 8.06 -3.16 -12.10
C GLY A 22 8.42 -3.18 -13.60
N PHE A 23 9.71 -3.07 -13.93
CA PHE A 23 10.19 -3.19 -15.31
C PHE A 23 9.98 -4.60 -15.87
N ALA A 24 10.35 -5.64 -15.13
CA ALA A 24 10.15 -7.03 -15.54
C ALA A 24 8.66 -7.39 -15.71
N ALA A 25 7.81 -6.97 -14.77
CA ALA A 25 6.37 -7.13 -14.86
C ALA A 25 5.77 -6.38 -16.06
N GLY A 26 6.26 -5.16 -16.33
CA GLY A 26 5.88 -4.38 -17.50
C GLY A 26 6.23 -5.07 -18.83
N MET A 27 7.44 -5.64 -18.94
CA MET A 27 7.86 -6.40 -20.11
C MET A 27 7.01 -7.67 -20.33
N ALA A 28 6.78 -8.45 -19.27
CA ALA A 28 5.96 -9.66 -19.33
C ALA A 28 4.51 -9.35 -19.73
N SER A 29 3.95 -8.25 -19.21
CA SER A 29 2.65 -7.73 -19.60
C SER A 29 2.60 -7.38 -21.10
N GLY A 30 3.60 -6.68 -21.62
CA GLY A 30 3.71 -6.32 -23.03
C GLY A 30 3.81 -7.53 -23.98
N ILE A 31 4.62 -8.53 -23.63
CA ILE A 31 4.73 -9.79 -24.38
C ILE A 31 3.39 -10.53 -24.40
N THR A 32 2.71 -10.59 -23.25
CA THR A 32 1.40 -11.25 -23.14
C THR A 32 0.35 -10.57 -24.01
N LYS A 33 0.33 -9.23 -24.06
CA LYS A 33 -0.55 -8.47 -24.97
C LYS A 33 -0.34 -8.87 -26.43
N LEU A 34 0.91 -9.05 -26.85
CA LEU A 34 1.22 -9.50 -28.20
C LEU A 34 0.72 -10.92 -28.44
N VAL A 35 1.02 -11.85 -27.53
CA VAL A 35 0.66 -13.27 -27.69
C VAL A 35 -0.85 -13.47 -27.77
N VAL A 36 -1.62 -12.78 -26.94
CA VAL A 36 -3.09 -12.87 -26.90
C VAL A 36 -3.75 -12.03 -28.00
N GLY A 37 -3.23 -10.84 -28.27
CA GLY A 37 -3.87 -9.89 -29.18
C GLY A 37 -3.54 -10.10 -30.66
N HIS A 38 -2.37 -10.64 -30.99
CA HIS A 38 -1.89 -10.70 -32.37
C HIS A 38 -2.71 -11.61 -33.31
N PRO A 39 -3.32 -12.74 -32.88
CA PRO A 39 -4.25 -13.48 -33.71
C PRO A 39 -5.43 -12.65 -34.23
N PHE A 40 -6.00 -11.80 -33.38
CA PHE A 40 -7.08 -10.89 -33.77
C PHE A 40 -6.60 -9.84 -34.77
N ASP A 41 -5.39 -9.30 -34.60
CA ASP A 41 -4.78 -8.35 -35.54
C ASP A 41 -4.58 -8.96 -36.94
N THR A 42 -4.14 -10.22 -37.00
CA THR A 42 -3.94 -10.93 -38.27
C THR A 42 -5.27 -11.12 -39.01
N ILE A 43 -6.33 -11.51 -38.30
CA ILE A 43 -7.69 -11.63 -38.89
C ILE A 43 -8.18 -10.25 -39.35
N LYS A 44 -8.03 -9.22 -38.49
CA LYS A 44 -8.42 -7.84 -38.81
C LYS A 44 -7.78 -7.36 -40.12
N ILE A 45 -6.46 -7.46 -40.23
CA ILE A 45 -5.71 -6.92 -41.38
C ILE A 45 -6.04 -7.69 -42.66
N ARG A 46 -6.20 -9.02 -42.58
CA ARG A 46 -6.65 -9.84 -43.73
C ARG A 46 -8.05 -9.46 -44.20
N MET A 47 -8.96 -9.20 -43.27
CA MET A 47 -10.31 -8.73 -43.59
C MET A 47 -10.34 -7.32 -44.19
N GLN A 48 -9.52 -6.40 -43.68
CA GLN A 48 -9.47 -5.01 -44.13
C GLN A 48 -8.84 -4.86 -45.52
N THR A 49 -7.88 -5.72 -45.86
CA THR A 49 -7.10 -5.63 -47.11
C THR A 49 -7.70 -6.42 -48.26
N THR A 50 -8.63 -7.33 -47.97
CA THR A 50 -9.37 -8.10 -48.97
C THR A 50 -10.70 -7.42 -49.29
N SER A 51 -10.97 -7.13 -50.57
CA SER A 51 -12.24 -6.52 -50.97
C SER A 51 -13.38 -7.53 -50.97
N LYS A 52 -14.61 -7.06 -50.71
CA LYS A 52 -15.82 -7.91 -50.71
C LYS A 52 -16.05 -8.59 -52.06
N SER A 53 -15.64 -7.94 -53.16
CA SER A 53 -15.66 -8.46 -54.52
C SER A 53 -14.77 -9.68 -54.74
N ASP A 54 -13.70 -9.84 -53.95
CA ASP A 54 -12.78 -10.98 -54.09
C ASP A 54 -13.37 -12.27 -53.48
N GLY A 55 -14.47 -12.18 -52.72
CA GLY A 55 -15.21 -13.33 -52.17
C GLY A 55 -14.44 -14.24 -51.19
N ARG A 56 -13.17 -13.94 -50.90
CA ARG A 56 -12.27 -14.87 -50.17
C ARG A 56 -12.70 -15.16 -48.74
N PHE A 57 -13.23 -14.16 -48.03
CA PHE A 57 -13.69 -14.27 -46.64
C PHE A 57 -15.11 -13.75 -46.48
N LYS A 58 -16.00 -14.63 -46.00
CA LYS A 58 -17.41 -14.30 -45.69
C LYS A 58 -17.54 -13.54 -44.37
N GLY A 59 -16.62 -13.74 -43.43
CA GLY A 59 -16.59 -13.07 -42.13
C GLY A 59 -15.33 -13.39 -41.31
N PRO A 60 -15.25 -12.88 -40.06
CA PRO A 60 -14.09 -13.09 -39.18
C PRO A 60 -13.78 -14.56 -38.87
N LEU A 61 -14.81 -15.35 -38.55
CA LEU A 61 -14.66 -16.77 -38.24
C LEU A 61 -14.21 -17.58 -39.46
N ASP A 62 -14.75 -17.27 -40.65
CA ASP A 62 -14.32 -17.89 -41.91
C ASP A 62 -12.86 -17.54 -42.23
N CYS A 63 -12.44 -16.30 -41.97
CA CYS A 63 -11.04 -15.88 -42.10
C CYS A 63 -10.12 -16.63 -41.13
N PHE A 64 -10.53 -16.82 -39.88
CA PHE A 64 -9.78 -17.60 -38.90
C PHE A 64 -9.63 -19.06 -39.33
N LEU A 65 -10.74 -19.75 -39.62
CA LEU A 65 -10.75 -21.16 -40.00
C LEU A 65 -9.93 -21.43 -41.27
N LYS A 66 -10.06 -20.56 -42.29
CA LYS A 66 -9.26 -20.69 -43.53
C LYS A 66 -7.77 -20.43 -43.28
N THR A 67 -7.44 -19.49 -42.39
CA THR A 67 -6.03 -19.21 -42.04
C THR A 67 -5.40 -20.41 -41.35
N VAL A 68 -6.08 -20.98 -40.35
CA VAL A 68 -5.57 -22.13 -39.59
C VAL A 68 -5.51 -23.40 -40.44
N SER A 69 -6.54 -23.69 -41.23
CA SER A 69 -6.60 -24.91 -42.05
C SER A 69 -5.60 -24.90 -43.21
N ARG A 70 -5.37 -23.75 -43.86
CA ARG A 70 -4.51 -23.67 -45.06
C ARG A 70 -3.04 -23.38 -44.76
N GLU A 71 -2.75 -22.63 -43.70
CA GLU A 71 -1.40 -22.15 -43.39
C GLU A 71 -0.87 -22.63 -42.04
N GLY A 72 -1.71 -23.30 -41.25
CA GLY A 72 -1.41 -23.77 -39.91
C GLY A 72 -1.55 -22.70 -38.82
N PRO A 73 -1.55 -23.09 -37.52
CA PRO A 73 -1.73 -22.17 -36.39
C PRO A 73 -0.68 -21.06 -36.29
N ARG A 74 0.57 -21.34 -36.72
CA ARG A 74 1.66 -20.35 -36.72
C ARG A 74 1.38 -19.15 -37.65
N ALA A 75 0.49 -19.29 -38.62
CA ALA A 75 0.11 -18.20 -39.53
C ALA A 75 -0.58 -17.04 -38.81
N LEU A 76 -1.26 -17.30 -37.68
CA LEU A 76 -1.88 -16.26 -36.85
C LEU A 76 -0.85 -15.28 -36.28
N TYR A 77 0.42 -15.70 -36.16
CA TYR A 77 1.54 -14.92 -35.62
C TYR A 77 2.45 -14.30 -36.69
N LYS A 78 2.02 -14.31 -37.97
CA LYS A 78 2.74 -13.63 -39.06
C LYS A 78 2.89 -12.14 -38.75
N GLY A 79 4.12 -11.64 -38.85
CA GLY A 79 4.43 -10.23 -38.58
C GLY A 79 4.38 -9.82 -37.10
N ALA A 80 4.48 -10.76 -36.15
CA ALA A 80 4.53 -10.42 -34.71
C ALA A 80 5.89 -9.81 -34.28
N THR A 81 6.98 -10.11 -34.98
CA THR A 81 8.34 -9.66 -34.63
C THR A 81 8.53 -8.14 -34.73
N PRO A 82 8.12 -7.44 -35.80
CA PRO A 82 8.27 -5.98 -35.86
C PRO A 82 7.53 -5.24 -34.74
N PRO A 83 6.28 -5.58 -34.38
CA PRO A 83 5.60 -5.02 -33.21
C PRO A 83 6.26 -5.35 -31.88
N LEU A 84 6.80 -6.57 -31.69
CA LEU A 84 7.46 -6.94 -30.44
C LEU A 84 8.62 -5.99 -30.10
N VAL A 85 9.46 -5.67 -31.09
CA VAL A 85 10.58 -4.75 -30.92
C VAL A 85 10.12 -3.29 -30.99
N GLY A 86 9.21 -2.98 -31.91
CA GLY A 86 8.76 -1.61 -32.18
C GLY A 86 7.85 -1.02 -31.10
N TRP A 87 7.05 -1.83 -30.41
CA TRP A 87 6.10 -1.31 -29.40
C TRP A 87 6.79 -0.65 -28.22
N MET A 88 7.95 -1.16 -27.77
CA MET A 88 8.70 -0.53 -26.68
C MET A 88 9.05 0.93 -27.01
N PHE A 89 9.62 1.16 -28.20
CA PHE A 89 10.00 2.50 -28.64
C PHE A 89 8.77 3.37 -28.94
N MET A 90 7.73 2.79 -29.56
CA MET A 90 6.50 3.54 -29.87
C MET A 90 5.79 4.02 -28.62
N ASP A 91 5.58 3.15 -27.63
CA ASP A 91 4.86 3.50 -26.40
C ASP A 91 5.66 4.50 -25.57
N SER A 92 6.99 4.35 -25.49
CA SER A 92 7.86 5.34 -24.83
C SER A 92 7.79 6.72 -25.50
N ILE A 93 7.83 6.79 -26.82
CA ILE A 93 7.74 8.07 -27.56
C ILE A 93 6.35 8.68 -27.40
N MET A 94 5.29 7.87 -27.52
CA MET A 94 3.91 8.33 -27.38
C MET A 94 3.65 8.88 -25.97
N LEU A 95 3.93 8.09 -24.92
CA LEU A 95 3.68 8.48 -23.54
C LEU A 95 4.62 9.59 -23.07
N GLY A 96 5.88 9.58 -23.51
CA GLY A 96 6.83 10.65 -23.23
C GLY A 96 6.41 11.98 -23.84
N THR A 97 5.98 11.97 -25.11
CA THR A 97 5.45 13.17 -25.78
C THR A 97 4.17 13.66 -25.11
N LEU A 98 3.24 12.75 -24.78
CA LEU A 98 2.02 13.07 -24.06
C LEU A 98 2.31 13.74 -22.71
N HIS A 99 3.24 13.18 -21.94
CA HIS A 99 3.63 13.70 -20.63
C HIS A 99 4.27 15.10 -20.75
N ASN A 100 5.22 15.27 -21.66
CA ASN A 100 5.89 16.55 -21.89
C ASN A 100 4.92 17.62 -22.40
N ALA A 101 4.00 17.26 -23.30
CA ALA A 101 2.95 18.17 -23.78
C ALA A 101 2.02 18.62 -22.66
N ARG A 102 1.61 17.71 -21.75
CA ARG A 102 0.81 18.06 -20.57
C ARG A 102 1.56 18.97 -19.62
N ILE A 103 2.84 18.71 -19.34
CA ILE A 103 3.67 19.59 -18.49
C ILE A 103 3.76 20.98 -19.09
N LEU A 104 4.03 21.09 -20.40
CA LEU A 104 4.14 22.37 -21.08
C LEU A 104 2.81 23.14 -21.02
N MET A 105 1.70 22.47 -21.29
CA MET A 105 0.36 23.08 -21.18
C MET A 105 0.02 23.47 -19.74
N GLN A 106 0.39 22.66 -18.74
CA GLN A 106 0.17 22.98 -17.32
C GLN A 106 0.97 24.22 -16.90
N ARG A 107 2.21 24.38 -17.39
CA ARG A 107 3.02 25.60 -17.16
C ARG A 107 2.32 26.85 -17.68
N TRP A 108 1.59 26.75 -18.80
CA TRP A 108 0.80 27.86 -19.34
C TRP A 108 -0.55 28.05 -18.64
N ASN A 109 -1.10 26.98 -18.04
CA ASN A 109 -2.38 27.01 -17.33
C ASN A 109 -2.27 27.45 -15.86
N GLY A 110 -1.05 27.52 -15.31
CA GLY A 110 -0.77 27.85 -13.92
C GLY A 110 -1.37 26.81 -12.97
N ASP A 111 -2.15 27.26 -11.99
CA ASP A 111 -2.81 26.40 -10.98
C ASP A 111 -4.11 25.75 -11.47
N LYS A 112 -4.62 26.11 -12.66
CA LYS A 112 -5.85 25.51 -13.18
C LYS A 112 -5.58 24.09 -13.70
N PRO A 113 -6.42 23.10 -13.38
CA PRO A 113 -6.27 21.76 -13.94
C PRO A 113 -6.46 21.80 -15.46
N LEU A 114 -5.73 20.94 -16.17
CA LEU A 114 -5.83 20.81 -17.62
C LEU A 114 -7.27 20.51 -18.06
N SER A 115 -7.72 21.21 -19.10
CA SER A 115 -9.03 20.97 -19.69
C SER A 115 -9.03 19.67 -20.52
N VAL A 116 -10.22 19.09 -20.72
CA VAL A 116 -10.39 17.90 -21.58
C VAL A 116 -9.80 18.13 -22.97
N PHE A 117 -9.94 19.34 -23.50
CA PHE A 117 -9.38 19.73 -24.79
C PHE A 117 -7.84 19.70 -24.78
N GLN A 118 -7.20 20.19 -23.71
CA GLN A 118 -5.74 20.14 -23.57
C GLN A 118 -5.22 18.69 -23.40
N HIS A 119 -5.95 17.85 -22.68
CA HIS A 119 -5.66 16.41 -22.61
C HIS A 119 -5.75 15.73 -23.98
N GLY A 120 -6.76 16.09 -24.78
CA GLY A 120 -6.89 15.66 -26.16
C GLY A 120 -5.74 16.16 -27.03
N LEU A 121 -5.35 17.44 -26.93
CA LEU A 121 -4.28 18.03 -27.73
C LEU A 121 -2.91 17.40 -27.41
N ALA A 122 -2.65 17.09 -26.14
CA ALA A 122 -1.48 16.31 -25.75
C ALA A 122 -1.52 14.89 -26.34
N GLY A 123 -2.69 14.27 -26.40
CA GLY A 123 -2.93 13.00 -27.08
C GLY A 123 -2.63 13.05 -28.58
N LEU A 124 -3.09 14.11 -29.25
CA LEU A 124 -2.80 14.36 -30.67
C LEU A 124 -1.30 14.51 -30.91
N ALA A 125 -0.60 15.29 -30.10
CA ALA A 125 0.85 15.46 -30.19
C ALA A 125 1.58 14.12 -30.06
N GLY A 126 1.21 13.30 -29.06
CA GLY A 126 1.74 11.95 -28.90
C GLY A 126 1.47 11.05 -30.12
N GLY A 127 0.26 11.11 -30.68
CA GLY A 127 -0.13 10.36 -31.89
C GLY A 127 0.65 10.76 -33.14
N ILE A 128 0.89 12.06 -33.35
CA ILE A 128 1.67 12.59 -34.48
C ILE A 128 3.14 12.16 -34.35
N THR A 129 3.76 12.36 -33.19
CA THR A 129 5.18 12.04 -32.99
C THR A 129 5.44 10.55 -33.14
N VAL A 130 4.60 9.68 -32.55
CA VAL A 130 4.77 8.23 -32.68
C VAL A 130 4.58 7.75 -34.12
N SER A 131 3.85 8.48 -34.97
CA SER A 131 3.61 8.07 -36.37
C SER A 131 4.91 7.91 -37.17
N PHE A 132 5.95 8.70 -36.88
CA PHE A 132 7.24 8.60 -37.56
C PHE A 132 7.95 7.27 -37.29
N VAL A 133 7.76 6.68 -36.11
CA VAL A 133 8.34 5.37 -35.74
C VAL A 133 7.36 4.24 -36.03
N ALA A 134 6.06 4.48 -35.88
CA ALA A 134 5.02 3.50 -36.11
C ALA A 134 4.87 3.13 -37.59
N THR A 135 4.96 4.11 -38.50
CA THR A 135 4.75 3.88 -39.94
C THR A 135 5.61 2.75 -40.53
N PRO A 136 6.95 2.75 -40.38
CA PRO A 136 7.78 1.68 -40.94
C PRO A 136 7.45 0.32 -40.33
N VAL A 137 7.24 0.25 -39.02
CA VAL A 137 6.95 -1.01 -38.32
C VAL A 137 5.57 -1.56 -38.70
N GLU A 138 4.55 -0.70 -38.77
CA GLU A 138 3.19 -1.06 -39.18
C GLU A 138 3.14 -1.48 -40.65
N GLN A 139 3.88 -0.79 -41.53
CA GLN A 139 3.94 -1.11 -42.95
C GLN A 139 4.55 -2.50 -43.18
N ILE A 140 5.64 -2.85 -42.48
CA ILE A 140 6.25 -4.19 -42.53
C ILE A 140 5.28 -5.24 -41.96
N LYS A 141 4.70 -4.97 -40.79
CA LYS A 141 3.71 -5.86 -40.14
C LYS A 141 2.56 -6.19 -41.09
N ALA A 142 1.92 -5.17 -41.66
CA ALA A 142 0.75 -5.31 -42.50
C ALA A 142 1.07 -6.11 -43.77
N ARG A 143 2.20 -5.82 -44.44
CA ARG A 143 2.63 -6.56 -45.64
C ARG A 143 2.91 -8.04 -45.36
N LEU A 144 3.48 -8.37 -44.21
CA LEU A 144 3.70 -9.75 -43.80
C LEU A 144 2.38 -10.49 -43.50
N GLN A 145 1.39 -9.81 -42.93
CA GLN A 145 0.09 -10.40 -42.57
C GLN A 145 -0.83 -10.67 -43.78
N VAL A 146 -0.68 -9.87 -44.85
CA VAL A 146 -1.44 -10.01 -46.10
C VAL A 146 -0.92 -11.15 -46.99
N GLN A 147 0.25 -11.73 -46.72
CA GLN A 147 0.73 -12.88 -47.50
C GLN A 147 -0.07 -14.16 -47.20
N TYR A 148 -0.78 -14.63 -48.22
CA TYR A 148 -1.55 -15.88 -48.24
C TYR A 148 -0.77 -16.99 -48.97
N ASP A 149 -1.08 -18.24 -48.63
CA ASP A 149 -0.44 -19.48 -49.12
C ASP A 149 1.04 -19.67 -48.76
N SER A 150 1.40 -20.93 -48.48
CA SER A 150 2.74 -21.35 -48.10
C SER A 150 3.71 -21.42 -49.29
N GLY A 151 3.19 -21.57 -50.51
CA GLY A 151 3.96 -21.80 -51.74
C GLY A 151 4.46 -20.55 -52.48
N ASN A 152 3.74 -19.42 -52.42
CA ASN A 152 4.09 -18.16 -53.12
C ASN A 152 4.31 -17.01 -52.13
N LYS A 153 5.34 -17.12 -51.29
CA LYS A 153 5.72 -16.06 -50.34
C LYS A 153 6.54 -14.98 -51.04
N VAL A 154 6.02 -13.76 -51.07
CA VAL A 154 6.72 -12.55 -51.55
C VAL A 154 7.85 -12.16 -50.60
N TYR A 155 7.64 -12.30 -49.28
CA TYR A 155 8.64 -11.98 -48.25
C TYR A 155 8.92 -13.18 -47.36
N LYS A 156 10.20 -13.53 -47.21
CA LYS A 156 10.68 -14.62 -46.33
C LYS A 156 10.62 -14.25 -44.85
N GLY A 157 10.63 -12.96 -44.53
CA GLY A 157 10.54 -12.44 -43.17
C GLY A 157 10.61 -10.91 -43.10
N PRO A 158 10.63 -10.31 -41.89
CA PRO A 158 10.66 -8.86 -41.70
C PRO A 158 11.84 -8.15 -42.37
N ILE A 159 13.05 -8.69 -42.22
CA ILE A 159 14.27 -8.09 -42.78
C ILE A 159 14.24 -8.14 -44.32
N ASP A 160 13.73 -9.22 -44.89
CA ASP A 160 13.56 -9.37 -46.33
C ASP A 160 12.51 -8.37 -46.87
N CYS A 161 11.39 -8.19 -46.15
CA CYS A 161 10.41 -7.16 -46.48
C CYS A 161 11.01 -5.75 -46.45
N VAL A 162 11.85 -5.42 -45.47
CA VAL A 162 12.55 -4.12 -45.42
C VAL A 162 13.47 -3.96 -46.63
N LYS A 163 14.30 -4.96 -46.92
CA LYS A 163 15.25 -4.92 -48.05
C LYS A 163 14.53 -4.73 -49.38
N GLN A 164 13.44 -5.46 -49.61
CA GLN A 164 12.67 -5.35 -50.85
C GLN A 164 11.96 -3.99 -50.98
N VAL A 165 11.37 -3.45 -49.89
CA VAL A 165 10.76 -2.12 -49.91
C VAL A 165 11.79 -1.04 -50.20
N VAL A 166 12.96 -1.11 -49.56
CA VAL A 166 14.03 -0.13 -49.77
C VAL A 166 14.61 -0.24 -51.18
N ARG A 167 14.72 -1.45 -51.74
CA ARG A 167 15.18 -1.67 -53.11
C ARG A 167 14.20 -1.12 -54.15
N ASN A 168 12.89 -1.28 -53.92
CA ASN A 168 11.88 -0.92 -54.92
C ASN A 168 11.44 0.55 -54.84
N ASN A 169 11.35 1.10 -53.62
CA ASN A 169 10.78 2.44 -53.38
C ASN A 169 11.78 3.41 -52.71
N GLY A 170 13.04 3.00 -52.50
CA GLY A 170 14.03 3.77 -51.75
C GLY A 170 13.79 3.74 -50.23
N ILE A 171 14.70 4.36 -49.47
CA ILE A 171 14.63 4.38 -47.99
C ILE A 171 13.36 5.05 -47.46
N PHE A 172 12.89 6.10 -48.13
CA PHE A 172 11.63 6.78 -47.81
C PHE A 172 10.38 5.94 -48.13
N GLY A 173 10.53 4.84 -48.88
CA GLY A 173 9.45 3.88 -49.12
C GLY A 173 8.90 3.24 -47.84
N LEU A 174 9.69 3.20 -46.75
CA LEU A 174 9.25 2.74 -45.43
C LEU A 174 8.26 3.72 -44.75
N TRP A 175 8.18 4.97 -45.21
CA TRP A 175 7.24 5.99 -44.73
C TRP A 175 6.10 6.27 -45.71
N GLN A 176 5.91 5.44 -46.73
CA GLN A 176 4.89 5.65 -47.74
C GLN A 176 3.49 5.82 -47.12
N GLY A 177 3.19 5.12 -46.01
CA GLY A 177 1.94 5.21 -45.26
C GLY A 177 1.88 6.29 -44.17
N LEU A 178 2.79 7.27 -44.12
CA LEU A 178 2.88 8.22 -42.99
C LEU A 178 1.62 9.07 -42.82
N LEU A 179 1.14 9.72 -43.88
CA LEU A 179 -0.07 10.56 -43.81
C LEU A 179 -1.33 9.80 -43.32
N PRO A 180 -1.69 8.63 -43.88
CA PRO A 180 -2.83 7.89 -43.34
C PRO A 180 -2.57 7.34 -41.93
N THR A 181 -1.31 7.13 -41.54
CA THR A 181 -0.95 6.78 -40.14
C THR A 181 -1.19 7.95 -39.20
N MET A 182 -0.74 9.16 -39.56
CA MET A 182 -0.99 10.38 -38.78
C MET A 182 -2.48 10.66 -38.62
N LEU A 183 -3.27 10.46 -39.68
CA LEU A 183 -4.72 10.60 -39.61
C LEU A 183 -5.37 9.55 -38.69
N PHE A 184 -4.91 8.31 -38.72
CA PHE A 184 -5.36 7.30 -37.77
C PHE A 184 -4.97 7.65 -36.33
N ARG A 185 -3.73 8.11 -36.13
CA ARG A 185 -3.18 8.46 -34.83
C ARG A 185 -3.72 9.79 -34.29
N SER A 186 -4.32 10.67 -35.11
CA SER A 186 -4.94 11.90 -34.59
C SER A 186 -6.14 11.62 -33.69
N TRP A 187 -6.78 10.45 -33.83
CA TRP A 187 -7.83 9.98 -32.93
C TRP A 187 -7.37 9.71 -31.50
N PHE A 188 -6.05 9.72 -31.22
CA PHE A 188 -5.56 9.77 -29.84
C PHE A 188 -6.06 11.01 -29.08
N PHE A 189 -6.47 12.07 -29.79
CA PHE A 189 -7.22 13.19 -29.21
C PHE A 189 -8.50 12.71 -28.50
N VAL A 190 -9.31 11.89 -29.19
CA VAL A 190 -10.56 11.36 -28.66
C VAL A 190 -10.31 10.33 -27.56
N PHE A 191 -9.28 9.49 -27.70
CA PHE A 191 -8.89 8.55 -26.64
C PHE A 191 -8.58 9.28 -25.33
N TRP A 192 -7.64 10.23 -25.34
CA TRP A 192 -7.22 10.90 -24.11
C TRP A 192 -8.22 11.94 -23.60
N GLY A 193 -8.98 12.59 -24.49
CA GLY A 193 -10.07 13.48 -24.09
C GLY A 193 -11.22 12.71 -23.43
N SER A 194 -11.68 11.62 -24.02
CA SER A 194 -12.72 10.78 -23.41
C SER A 194 -12.23 10.11 -22.12
N TYR A 195 -10.95 9.75 -22.03
CA TYR A 195 -10.37 9.14 -20.83
C TYR A 195 -10.48 10.06 -19.62
N GLU A 196 -10.21 11.35 -19.83
CA GLU A 196 -10.34 12.36 -18.80
C GLU A 196 -11.81 12.54 -18.36
N VAL A 197 -12.75 12.56 -19.32
CA VAL A 197 -14.19 12.65 -19.02
C VAL A 197 -14.66 11.44 -18.22
N PHE A 198 -14.34 10.22 -18.69
CA PHE A 198 -14.75 9.00 -17.99
C PHE A 198 -14.10 8.88 -16.63
N THR A 199 -12.82 9.25 -16.48
CA THR A 199 -12.15 9.25 -15.17
C THR A 199 -12.86 10.20 -14.21
N LYS A 200 -13.17 11.43 -14.64
CA LYS A 200 -13.88 12.42 -13.81
C LYS A 200 -15.27 11.98 -13.38
N GLU A 201 -16.04 11.35 -14.27
CA GLU A 201 -17.39 10.89 -13.94
C GLU A 201 -17.37 9.61 -13.09
N LEU A 202 -16.48 8.66 -13.39
CA LEU A 202 -16.35 7.41 -12.64
C LEU A 202 -15.76 7.63 -11.25
N SER A 203 -14.88 8.61 -11.05
CA SER A 203 -14.36 8.99 -9.72
C SER A 203 -15.43 9.58 -8.79
N LYS A 204 -16.60 10.01 -9.32
CA LYS A 204 -17.74 10.43 -8.49
C LYS A 204 -18.53 9.25 -7.95
N LEU A 205 -18.42 8.08 -8.59
CA LEU A 205 -18.94 6.83 -8.08
C LEU A 205 -17.86 6.30 -7.13
N ASN A 206 -18.22 5.86 -5.91
CA ASN A 206 -17.28 5.35 -4.87
C ASN A 206 -16.56 4.05 -5.28
N MET A 207 -15.86 4.08 -6.42
CA MET A 207 -15.08 3.00 -7.01
C MET A 207 -13.61 3.21 -6.65
N THR A 208 -12.85 2.11 -6.56
CA THR A 208 -11.40 2.21 -6.34
C THR A 208 -10.70 2.84 -7.56
N ASP A 209 -9.61 3.58 -7.33
CA ASP A 209 -8.84 4.27 -8.39
C ASP A 209 -8.40 3.31 -9.52
N GLY A 210 -8.09 2.07 -9.17
CA GLY A 210 -7.75 1.02 -10.12
C GLY A 210 -8.92 0.64 -11.03
N THR A 211 -10.12 0.48 -10.47
CA THR A 211 -11.32 0.17 -11.25
C THR A 211 -11.73 1.34 -12.14
N VAL A 212 -11.62 2.58 -11.65
CA VAL A 212 -11.89 3.79 -12.43
C VAL A 212 -10.98 3.85 -13.66
N THR A 213 -9.67 3.69 -13.46
CA THR A 213 -8.67 3.69 -14.54
C THR A 213 -8.94 2.59 -15.57
N PHE A 214 -9.30 1.39 -15.13
CA PHE A 214 -9.60 0.26 -16.00
C PHE A 214 -10.84 0.51 -16.88
N VAL A 215 -11.96 0.92 -16.27
CA VAL A 215 -13.22 1.16 -16.99
C VAL A 215 -13.10 2.38 -17.90
N ALA A 216 -12.51 3.48 -17.42
CA ALA A 216 -12.24 4.66 -18.24
C ALA A 216 -11.38 4.31 -19.45
N GLY A 217 -10.30 3.56 -19.25
CA GLY A 217 -9.43 3.07 -20.33
C GLY A 217 -10.18 2.22 -21.37
N GLY A 218 -11.05 1.32 -20.94
CA GLY A 218 -11.86 0.47 -21.82
C GLY A 218 -12.88 1.24 -22.65
N LEU A 219 -13.62 2.16 -22.02
CA LEU A 219 -14.60 3.02 -22.70
C LEU A 219 -13.92 3.96 -23.71
N SER A 220 -12.80 4.58 -23.32
CA SER A 220 -12.00 5.42 -24.22
C SER A 220 -11.41 4.67 -25.40
N ALA A 221 -10.96 3.43 -25.18
CA ALA A 221 -10.51 2.58 -26.28
C ALA A 221 -11.65 2.30 -27.27
N THR A 222 -12.87 2.10 -26.79
CA THR A 222 -14.05 1.89 -27.64
C THR A 222 -14.38 3.14 -28.45
N ALA A 223 -14.37 4.32 -27.82
CA ALA A 223 -14.58 5.60 -28.50
C ALA A 223 -13.51 5.86 -29.57
N PHE A 224 -12.24 5.58 -29.25
CA PHE A 224 -11.13 5.64 -30.21
C PHE A 224 -11.37 4.74 -31.41
N TRP A 225 -11.64 3.45 -31.18
CA TRP A 225 -11.82 2.50 -32.27
C TRP A 225 -13.07 2.82 -33.09
N ALA A 226 -14.18 3.27 -32.50
CA ALA A 226 -15.37 3.65 -33.24
C ALA A 226 -15.09 4.77 -34.27
N GLY A 227 -14.31 5.79 -33.89
CA GLY A 227 -13.96 6.90 -34.79
C GLY A 227 -12.78 6.63 -35.72
N ALA A 228 -11.74 5.95 -35.23
CA ALA A 228 -10.49 5.75 -35.96
C ALA A 228 -10.58 4.66 -37.04
N PHE A 229 -11.54 3.74 -36.94
CA PHE A 229 -11.58 2.54 -37.78
C PHE A 229 -11.66 2.84 -39.30
N PRO A 230 -12.45 3.80 -39.80
CA PRO A 230 -12.44 4.17 -41.22
C PRO A 230 -11.06 4.58 -41.74
N SER A 231 -10.31 5.34 -40.93
CA SER A 231 -8.95 5.75 -41.27
C SER A 231 -7.94 4.59 -41.21
N ASP A 232 -8.13 3.64 -40.29
CA ASP A 232 -7.32 2.41 -40.22
C ASP A 232 -7.50 1.53 -41.46
N VAL A 233 -8.72 1.40 -41.99
CA VAL A 233 -8.98 0.65 -43.24
C VAL A 233 -8.26 1.27 -44.43
N VAL A 234 -8.35 2.59 -44.59
CA VAL A 234 -7.67 3.32 -45.67
C VAL A 234 -6.15 3.17 -45.55
N LYS A 235 -5.61 3.32 -44.33
CA LYS A 235 -4.19 3.15 -44.03
C LYS A 235 -3.71 1.74 -44.40
N ASN A 236 -4.38 0.70 -43.92
CA ASN A 236 -3.93 -0.68 -44.12
C ASN A 236 -3.99 -1.08 -45.61
N ARG A 237 -5.06 -0.72 -46.34
CA ARG A 237 -5.14 -0.96 -47.80
C ARG A 237 -4.06 -0.22 -48.59
N TYR A 238 -3.73 1.00 -48.17
CA TYR A 238 -2.69 1.80 -48.82
C TYR A 238 -1.28 1.27 -48.56
N MET A 239 -0.99 0.77 -47.35
CA MET A 239 0.31 0.20 -46.96
C MET A 239 0.60 -1.17 -47.60
N THR A 240 -0.45 -1.97 -47.83
CA THR A 240 -0.31 -3.36 -48.30
C THR A 240 -0.45 -3.50 -49.82
N GLN A 241 -0.58 -2.40 -50.56
CA GLN A 241 -0.62 -2.47 -52.02
C GLN A 241 0.72 -2.99 -52.57
N PRO A 242 0.72 -3.74 -53.68
CA PRO A 242 1.95 -4.21 -54.32
C PRO A 242 2.83 -3.04 -54.78
N ASP A 243 4.15 -3.23 -54.75
CA ASP A 243 5.13 -2.28 -55.26
C ASP A 243 5.23 -2.38 -56.79
N VAL A 244 4.16 -1.97 -57.48
CA VAL A 244 4.09 -1.91 -58.95
C VAL A 244 4.04 -0.45 -59.42
N SER A 245 4.68 -0.18 -60.56
CA SER A 245 4.65 1.13 -61.23
C SER A 245 3.84 1.00 -62.53
N PRO A 246 2.72 1.73 -62.70
CA PRO A 246 2.13 2.71 -61.78
C PRO A 246 1.41 2.08 -60.58
N LYS A 247 1.37 2.81 -59.46
CA LYS A 247 0.70 2.35 -58.23
C LYS A 247 -0.80 2.22 -58.45
N LYS A 248 -1.38 1.11 -57.98
CA LYS A 248 -2.83 0.87 -58.00
C LYS A 248 -3.61 1.99 -57.29
N PHE A 249 -3.06 2.49 -56.18
CA PHE A 249 -3.64 3.61 -55.43
C PHE A 249 -2.58 4.71 -55.24
N PRO A 250 -2.60 5.78 -56.06
CA PRO A 250 -1.62 6.85 -55.97
C PRO A 250 -1.78 7.70 -54.71
N THR A 251 -3.00 7.82 -54.17
CA THR A 251 -3.28 8.60 -52.95
C THR A 251 -4.14 7.83 -51.94
N PRO A 252 -4.03 8.11 -50.63
CA PRO A 252 -4.94 7.54 -49.63
C PRO A 252 -6.42 7.87 -49.92
N THR A 253 -6.70 9.04 -50.51
CA THR A 253 -8.05 9.43 -50.93
C THR A 253 -8.60 8.56 -52.06
N SER A 254 -7.74 8.06 -52.96
CA SER A 254 -8.13 7.10 -53.99
C SER A 254 -8.59 5.75 -53.39
N VAL A 255 -7.94 5.31 -52.30
CA VAL A 255 -8.36 4.12 -51.54
C VAL A 255 -9.72 4.35 -50.90
N ALA A 256 -9.93 5.49 -50.24
CA ALA A 256 -11.21 5.82 -49.62
C ALA A 256 -12.36 5.86 -50.64
N ARG A 257 -12.15 6.50 -51.79
CA ARG A 257 -13.13 6.51 -52.90
C ARG A 257 -13.40 5.12 -53.43
N PHE A 258 -12.37 4.29 -53.57
CA PHE A 258 -12.53 2.90 -54.02
C PHE A 258 -13.35 2.07 -53.03
N VAL A 259 -13.05 2.16 -51.72
CA VAL A 259 -13.81 1.45 -50.67
C VAL A 259 -15.28 1.89 -50.67
N TYR A 260 -15.53 3.20 -50.74
CA TYR A 260 -16.90 3.72 -50.77
C TYR A 260 -17.69 3.25 -52.00
N LYS A 261 -17.07 3.28 -53.19
CA LYS A 261 -17.73 2.84 -54.43
C LYS A 261 -17.98 1.33 -54.50
N THR A 262 -17.13 0.51 -53.90
CA THR A 262 -17.19 -0.95 -54.02
C THR A 262 -17.91 -1.64 -52.86
N GLU A 263 -17.80 -1.10 -51.65
CA GLU A 263 -18.24 -1.74 -50.40
C GLU A 263 -19.17 -0.84 -49.57
N GLY A 264 -19.39 0.41 -49.98
CA GLY A 264 -20.19 1.39 -49.25
C GLY A 264 -19.61 1.74 -47.88
N LEU A 265 -20.46 2.30 -47.00
CA LEU A 265 -20.06 2.67 -45.64
C LEU A 265 -19.67 1.46 -44.78
N ALA A 266 -20.28 0.30 -45.01
CA ALA A 266 -19.95 -0.94 -44.31
C ALA A 266 -18.52 -1.44 -44.61
N GLY A 267 -17.96 -1.10 -45.77
CA GLY A 267 -16.57 -1.42 -46.13
C GLY A 267 -15.54 -0.80 -45.18
N PHE A 268 -15.83 0.40 -44.66
CA PHE A 268 -14.96 1.08 -43.71
C PHE A 268 -14.95 0.44 -42.33
N TYR A 269 -15.92 -0.42 -41.98
CA TYR A 269 -16.01 -1.13 -40.71
C TYR A 269 -15.70 -2.63 -40.82
N ARG A 270 -15.20 -3.08 -41.98
CA ARG A 270 -14.81 -4.47 -42.21
C ARG A 270 -13.61 -4.85 -41.34
N GLY A 271 -13.81 -5.79 -40.41
CA GLY A 271 -12.80 -6.20 -39.42
C GLY A 271 -12.94 -5.54 -38.04
N PHE A 272 -13.99 -4.75 -37.81
CA PHE A 272 -14.23 -4.09 -36.52
C PHE A 272 -14.44 -5.11 -35.38
N LEU A 273 -15.18 -6.20 -35.65
CA LEU A 273 -15.47 -7.22 -34.65
C LEU A 273 -14.19 -7.87 -34.07
N PRO A 274 -13.21 -8.34 -34.86
CA PRO A 274 -11.91 -8.74 -34.33
C PRO A 274 -11.22 -7.70 -33.46
N SER A 275 -11.21 -6.42 -33.85
CA SER A 275 -10.60 -5.34 -33.05
C SER A 275 -11.30 -5.12 -31.72
N PHE A 276 -12.63 -5.16 -31.72
CA PHE A 276 -13.45 -5.00 -30.53
C PHE A 276 -13.27 -6.18 -29.57
N LEU A 277 -13.38 -7.42 -30.08
CA LEU A 277 -13.18 -8.64 -29.29
C LEU A 277 -11.77 -8.76 -28.73
N ARG A 278 -10.75 -8.22 -29.43
CA ARG A 278 -9.36 -8.22 -28.95
C ARG A 278 -9.18 -7.40 -27.67
N ALA A 279 -9.94 -6.33 -27.49
CA ALA A 279 -9.69 -5.33 -26.45
C ALA A 279 -9.74 -5.93 -25.04
N PHE A 280 -10.78 -6.71 -24.73
CA PHE A 280 -10.97 -7.28 -23.40
C PHE A 280 -9.94 -8.37 -23.06
N PRO A 281 -9.74 -9.45 -23.85
CA PRO A 281 -8.78 -10.50 -23.52
C PRO A 281 -7.33 -10.00 -23.46
N THR A 282 -6.96 -9.07 -24.36
CA THR A 282 -5.60 -8.51 -24.40
C THR A 282 -5.32 -7.67 -23.16
N ASN A 283 -6.27 -6.86 -22.71
CA ASN A 283 -6.09 -6.02 -21.53
C ASN A 283 -6.15 -6.86 -20.24
N ALA A 284 -7.09 -7.81 -20.13
CA ALA A 284 -7.21 -8.68 -18.96
C ALA A 284 -5.97 -9.56 -18.75
N SER A 285 -5.47 -10.21 -19.81
CA SER A 285 -4.27 -11.04 -19.74
C SER A 285 -3.01 -10.24 -19.38
N ALA A 286 -2.94 -8.99 -19.83
CA ALA A 286 -1.82 -8.11 -19.53
C ALA A 286 -1.76 -7.68 -18.06
N VAL A 287 -2.91 -7.36 -17.47
CA VAL A 287 -3.02 -7.01 -16.04
C VAL A 287 -2.71 -8.25 -15.20
N PHE A 288 -3.32 -9.39 -15.53
CA PHE A 288 -3.04 -10.66 -14.85
C PHE A 288 -1.54 -11.00 -14.86
N MET A 289 -0.87 -10.89 -16.02
CA MET A 289 0.56 -11.18 -16.10
C MET A 289 1.41 -10.17 -15.30
N PHE A 290 1.04 -8.90 -15.31
CA PHE A 290 1.73 -7.89 -14.51
C PHE A 290 1.64 -8.22 -13.01
N GLU A 291 0.44 -8.49 -12.51
CA GLU A 291 0.20 -8.87 -11.10
C GLU A 291 0.91 -10.18 -10.75
N PHE A 292 0.81 -11.19 -11.62
CA PHE A 292 1.47 -12.47 -11.44
C PHE A 292 2.99 -12.32 -11.28
N VAL A 293 3.63 -11.56 -12.16
CA VAL A 293 5.09 -11.33 -12.09
C VAL A 293 5.46 -10.46 -10.89
N MET A 294 4.66 -9.46 -10.55
CA MET A 294 4.85 -8.66 -9.34
C MET A 294 4.79 -9.52 -8.07
N ASN A 295 3.85 -10.47 -8.00
CA ASN A 295 3.70 -11.40 -6.87
C ASN A 295 4.79 -12.48 -6.84
N LEU A 296 5.18 -13.00 -8.00
CA LEU A 296 6.20 -14.05 -8.11
C LEU A 296 7.60 -13.52 -7.78
N LEU A 297 7.91 -12.30 -8.22
CA LEU A 297 9.15 -11.60 -7.89
C LEU A 297 9.06 -10.84 -6.55
N GLY A 298 7.90 -10.87 -5.90
CA GLY A 298 7.61 -10.10 -4.70
C GLY A 298 6.73 -10.89 -3.74
N LYS A 299 7.30 -11.89 -3.07
CA LYS A 299 6.80 -12.23 -1.74
C LYS A 299 7.20 -11.10 -0.81
N GLU A 300 6.37 -10.05 -0.74
CA GLU A 300 6.40 -9.16 0.40
C GLU A 300 6.25 -10.03 1.65
N LYS A 301 7.17 -9.92 2.60
CA LYS A 301 6.86 -10.33 3.96
C LYS A 301 5.68 -9.44 4.38
N PRO A 302 4.52 -10.01 4.79
CA PRO A 302 3.43 -9.18 5.27
C PRO A 302 3.98 -8.25 6.36
N LEU A 303 3.59 -6.99 6.32
CA LEU A 303 3.96 -6.03 7.36
C LEU A 303 3.27 -6.50 8.65
N LEU A 304 4.03 -6.61 9.74
CA LEU A 304 3.44 -6.84 11.05
C LEU A 304 2.58 -5.62 11.39
N LEU A 305 1.31 -5.85 11.69
CA LEU A 305 0.38 -4.80 12.07
C LEU A 305 0.45 -4.61 13.59
N PHE A 306 0.85 -3.41 14.01
CA PHE A 306 1.02 -3.07 15.42
C PHE A 306 0.07 -1.93 15.83
N ALA A 307 -0.99 -2.27 16.57
CA ALA A 307 -1.96 -1.29 17.06
C ALA A 307 -1.48 -0.58 18.35
N ILE A 308 -1.68 0.74 18.38
CA ILE A 308 -1.45 1.58 19.55
C ILE A 308 -2.61 2.55 19.78
N PRO A 309 -2.80 3.04 21.02
CA PRO A 309 -3.87 3.99 21.31
C PRO A 309 -3.75 5.28 20.48
N LYS A 310 -4.85 5.71 19.86
CA LYS A 310 -4.89 6.90 18.98
C LYS A 310 -4.80 8.23 19.72
N LYS A 311 -5.32 8.29 20.96
CA LYS A 311 -5.42 9.50 21.79
C LYS A 311 -5.50 9.12 23.29
N GLY A 312 -5.40 10.13 24.15
CA GLY A 312 -5.54 9.99 25.61
C GLY A 312 -4.21 9.74 26.32
N ARG A 313 -4.27 9.55 27.64
CA ARG A 313 -3.07 9.44 28.52
C ARG A 313 -2.08 8.36 28.08
N LEU A 314 -2.58 7.23 27.59
CA LEU A 314 -1.74 6.10 27.18
C LEU A 314 -0.95 6.39 25.89
N HIS A 315 -1.45 7.31 25.06
CA HIS A 315 -0.87 7.60 23.76
C HIS A 315 0.56 8.13 23.88
N GLU A 316 0.78 9.17 24.71
CA GLU A 316 2.09 9.79 24.86
C GLU A 316 3.13 8.83 25.44
N GLN A 317 2.73 8.02 26.42
CA GLN A 317 3.58 6.98 27.01
C GLN A 317 3.94 5.89 25.99
N CYS A 318 2.99 5.48 25.15
CA CYS A 318 3.26 4.57 24.03
C CYS A 318 4.25 5.16 23.04
N LEU A 319 4.13 6.45 22.69
CA LEU A 319 5.07 7.10 21.76
C LEU A 319 6.49 7.14 22.33
N GLN A 320 6.63 7.46 23.62
CA GLN A 320 7.94 7.43 24.30
C GLN A 320 8.53 6.02 24.32
N LEU A 321 7.69 5.00 24.60
CA LEU A 321 8.10 3.60 24.60
C LEU A 321 8.59 3.14 23.22
N LEU A 322 7.86 3.48 22.16
CA LEU A 322 8.23 3.14 20.79
C LEU A 322 9.53 3.84 20.36
N SER A 323 9.68 5.12 20.71
CA SER A 323 10.91 5.88 20.47
C SER A 323 12.12 5.24 21.16
N GLY A 324 12.01 4.91 22.46
CA GLY A 324 13.06 4.20 23.20
C GLY A 324 13.34 2.78 22.69
N SER A 325 12.37 2.17 22.01
CA SER A 325 12.47 0.84 21.42
C SER A 325 13.08 0.85 20.01
N ASP A 326 13.55 2.01 19.52
CA ASP A 326 14.06 2.21 18.17
C ASP A 326 12.99 1.79 17.14
N ILE A 327 11.76 2.29 17.30
CA ILE A 327 10.67 2.13 16.32
C ILE A 327 10.37 3.52 15.75
N HIS A 328 10.89 3.79 14.56
CA HIS A 328 10.79 5.08 13.91
C HIS A 328 9.68 5.06 12.87
N PHE A 329 8.80 6.07 12.90
CA PHE A 329 7.70 6.21 11.96
C PHE A 329 7.43 7.69 11.69
N ASN A 330 6.80 7.97 10.55
CA ASN A 330 6.34 9.32 10.22
C ASN A 330 4.83 9.28 9.96
N ARG A 331 4.07 10.06 10.75
CA ARG A 331 2.61 10.11 10.67
C ARG A 331 2.16 11.50 10.22
N ARG A 332 1.41 11.57 9.11
CA ARG A 332 0.72 12.82 8.70
C ARG A 332 -0.55 13.01 9.54
N THR A 333 -0.92 14.27 9.81
CA THR A 333 -1.92 14.72 10.81
C THR A 333 -3.37 14.21 10.65
N ARG A 334 -3.66 13.27 9.75
CA ARG A 334 -5.00 12.68 9.54
C ARG A 334 -5.00 11.18 9.22
N GLN A 335 -3.82 10.55 9.26
CA GLN A 335 -3.70 9.12 8.93
C GLN A 335 -3.76 8.29 10.22
N ASP A 336 -4.57 7.24 10.19
CA ASP A 336 -4.64 6.25 11.28
C ASP A 336 -3.66 5.09 11.08
N ILE A 337 -2.82 5.16 10.04
CA ILE A 337 -1.77 4.20 9.74
C ILE A 337 -0.48 4.96 9.49
N ALA A 338 0.62 4.48 10.09
CA ALA A 338 1.97 4.96 9.82
C ALA A 338 2.92 3.79 9.56
N LEU A 339 3.65 3.84 8.45
CA LEU A 339 4.68 2.85 8.16
C LEU A 339 5.96 3.18 8.94
N CYS A 340 6.54 2.16 9.56
CA CYS A 340 7.85 2.30 10.19
C CYS A 340 8.94 2.42 9.11
N THR A 341 9.95 3.25 9.38
CA THR A 341 11.06 3.51 8.44
C THR A 341 12.20 2.52 8.59
N ASN A 342 12.30 1.86 9.75
CA ASN A 342 13.43 0.99 10.10
C ASN A 342 13.05 -0.49 10.32
N LEU A 343 11.77 -0.84 10.38
CA LEU A 343 11.27 -2.20 10.57
C LEU A 343 10.06 -2.47 9.66
N PRO A 344 9.81 -3.72 9.24
CA PRO A 344 8.65 -4.09 8.43
C PRO A 344 7.37 -4.15 9.28
N ILE A 345 7.00 -3.01 9.85
CA ILE A 345 5.88 -2.83 10.77
C ILE A 345 5.01 -1.68 10.24
N ALA A 346 3.70 -1.85 10.29
CA ALA A 346 2.74 -0.77 10.14
C ALA A 346 2.08 -0.48 11.50
N LEU A 347 2.25 0.73 12.01
CA LEU A 347 1.58 1.20 13.21
C LEU A 347 0.16 1.62 12.88
N ILE A 348 -0.82 1.09 13.61
CA ILE A 348 -2.23 1.39 13.46
C ILE A 348 -2.72 2.12 14.72
N PHE A 349 -3.27 3.32 14.54
CA PHE A 349 -3.74 4.15 15.65
C PHE A 349 -5.25 3.91 15.84
N LEU A 350 -5.61 3.17 16.89
CA LEU A 350 -6.99 2.78 17.19
C LEU A 350 -7.46 3.31 18.55
N PRO A 351 -8.78 3.43 18.79
CA PRO A 351 -9.31 3.60 20.15
C PRO A 351 -8.84 2.45 21.05
N ALA A 352 -8.41 2.77 22.28
CA ALA A 352 -7.85 1.76 23.19
C ALA A 352 -8.84 0.62 23.52
N SER A 353 -10.14 0.92 23.56
CA SER A 353 -11.23 -0.04 23.72
C SER A 353 -11.28 -1.10 22.63
N ASP A 354 -10.88 -0.74 21.41
CA ASP A 354 -11.09 -1.60 20.25
C ASP A 354 -9.88 -2.51 19.99
N ILE A 355 -8.69 -2.10 20.45
CA ILE A 355 -7.41 -2.80 20.19
C ILE A 355 -7.48 -4.29 20.56
N PRO A 356 -7.98 -4.71 21.75
CA PRO A 356 -8.05 -6.12 22.12
C PRO A 356 -8.85 -6.95 21.12
N LYS A 357 -9.97 -6.41 20.62
CA LYS A 357 -10.82 -7.08 19.63
C LYS A 357 -10.13 -7.24 18.28
N TYR A 358 -9.47 -6.19 17.79
CA TYR A 358 -8.70 -6.25 16.54
C TYR A 358 -7.54 -7.26 16.62
N VAL A 359 -6.86 -7.33 17.76
CA VAL A 359 -5.82 -8.34 17.99
C VAL A 359 -6.43 -9.73 18.06
N ALA A 360 -7.54 -9.93 18.78
CA ALA A 360 -8.20 -11.23 18.92
C ALA A 360 -8.72 -11.81 17.59
N GLU A 361 -9.23 -10.96 16.70
CA GLU A 361 -9.74 -11.35 15.38
C GLU A 361 -8.63 -11.64 14.36
N GLY A 362 -7.37 -11.33 14.67
CA GLY A 362 -6.24 -11.51 13.76
C GLY A 362 -6.11 -10.42 12.68
N ASN A 363 -6.89 -9.34 12.82
CA ASN A 363 -6.77 -8.15 11.97
C ASN A 363 -5.49 -7.36 12.30
N VAL A 364 -4.92 -7.57 13.49
CA VAL A 364 -3.69 -6.95 13.97
C VAL A 364 -2.86 -8.00 14.72
N ASP A 365 -1.54 -8.01 14.52
CA ASP A 365 -0.65 -9.00 15.12
C ASP A 365 -0.27 -8.66 16.57
N LEU A 366 -0.05 -7.37 16.84
CA LEU A 366 0.48 -6.86 18.11
C LEU A 366 -0.31 -5.62 18.54
N GLY A 367 -0.54 -5.42 19.84
CA GLY A 367 -1.32 -4.29 20.35
C GLY A 367 -0.85 -3.80 21.73
N ILE A 368 -1.02 -2.50 22.00
CA ILE A 368 -0.91 -1.94 23.36
C ILE A 368 -2.28 -1.42 23.80
N SER A 369 -2.79 -1.95 24.91
CA SER A 369 -4.00 -1.45 25.59
C SER A 369 -4.00 -1.85 27.07
N GLY A 370 -5.01 -1.47 27.82
CA GLY A 370 -5.18 -1.84 29.23
C GLY A 370 -5.75 -3.24 29.41
N GLN A 371 -5.39 -3.91 30.52
CA GLN A 371 -5.95 -5.23 30.88
C GLN A 371 -7.46 -5.17 31.10
N ASP A 372 -7.94 -4.05 31.64
CA ASP A 372 -9.35 -3.73 31.79
C ASP A 372 -10.11 -3.78 30.45
N MET A 373 -9.51 -3.31 29.35
CA MET A 373 -10.11 -3.39 28.02
C MET A 373 -10.09 -4.81 27.43
N ILE A 374 -9.08 -5.61 27.75
CA ILE A 374 -9.04 -7.04 27.35
C ILE A 374 -10.18 -7.80 28.02
N VAL A 375 -10.40 -7.51 29.31
CA VAL A 375 -11.46 -8.14 30.10
C VAL A 375 -12.85 -7.70 29.63
N GLU A 376 -13.04 -6.41 29.39
CA GLU A 376 -14.31 -5.86 28.87
C GLU A 376 -14.66 -6.39 27.48
N SER A 377 -13.66 -6.66 26.64
CA SER A 377 -13.88 -7.20 25.29
C SER A 377 -14.14 -8.71 25.27
N GLU A 378 -14.00 -9.41 26.41
CA GLU A 378 -14.16 -10.87 26.54
C GLU A 378 -13.25 -11.68 25.58
N VAL A 379 -12.00 -11.23 25.38
CA VAL A 379 -11.05 -11.83 24.44
C VAL A 379 -9.83 -12.51 25.08
N GLN A 380 -9.85 -12.73 26.39
CA GLN A 380 -8.72 -13.32 27.15
C GLN A 380 -8.24 -14.65 26.53
N ASP A 381 -9.16 -15.47 26.01
CA ASP A 381 -8.83 -16.78 25.43
C ASP A 381 -8.18 -16.70 24.03
N LYS A 382 -8.26 -15.56 23.35
CA LYS A 382 -7.79 -15.38 21.97
C LYS A 382 -6.48 -14.58 21.85
N VAL A 383 -6.14 -13.84 22.91
CA VAL A 383 -4.98 -12.96 22.95
C VAL A 383 -3.94 -13.52 23.92
N THR A 384 -2.66 -13.27 23.64
CA THR A 384 -1.56 -13.55 24.57
C THR A 384 -1.04 -12.24 25.14
N GLU A 385 -1.17 -12.05 26.46
CA GLU A 385 -0.50 -10.96 27.19
C GLU A 385 1.00 -11.28 27.28
N ILE A 386 1.83 -10.53 26.56
CA ILE A 386 3.26 -10.79 26.46
C ILE A 386 4.02 -10.22 27.66
N MET A 387 3.67 -8.98 28.05
CA MET A 387 4.26 -8.31 29.21
C MET A 387 3.42 -7.12 29.67
N GLU A 388 3.59 -6.80 30.95
CA GLU A 388 3.14 -5.55 31.56
C GLU A 388 4.11 -4.42 31.22
N LEU A 389 3.58 -3.24 30.87
CA LEU A 389 4.38 -2.09 30.43
C LEU A 389 4.73 -1.12 31.57
N GLU A 390 4.31 -1.42 32.79
CA GLU A 390 4.53 -0.63 34.02
C GLU A 390 3.99 0.82 34.00
N PHE A 391 3.09 1.17 33.07
CA PHE A 391 2.40 2.45 33.05
C PHE A 391 0.87 2.30 32.88
N GLY A 392 0.14 3.39 33.16
CA GLY A 392 -1.32 3.40 33.13
C GLY A 392 -1.95 2.54 34.24
N LYS A 393 -1.29 2.45 35.40
CA LYS A 393 -1.74 1.64 36.55
C LYS A 393 -2.98 2.26 37.18
N CYS A 394 -4.06 1.49 37.25
CA CYS A 394 -5.33 1.90 37.85
C CYS A 394 -5.99 0.74 38.57
N ARG A 395 -6.99 1.08 39.40
CA ARG A 395 -7.87 0.13 40.05
C ARG A 395 -9.29 0.35 39.54
N LEU A 396 -9.91 -0.67 38.96
CA LEU A 396 -11.32 -0.63 38.63
C LEU A 396 -12.11 -0.87 39.92
N CYS A 397 -12.86 0.13 40.37
CA CYS A 397 -13.48 0.11 41.69
C CYS A 397 -14.99 0.36 41.60
N VAL A 398 -15.72 -0.26 42.53
CA VAL A 398 -17.11 0.10 42.84
C VAL A 398 -17.08 1.34 43.73
N GLN A 399 -17.78 2.39 43.33
CA GLN A 399 -17.80 3.69 44.02
C GLN A 399 -19.24 4.10 44.33
N VAL A 400 -19.45 4.66 45.52
CA VAL A 400 -20.76 5.10 45.99
C VAL A 400 -20.67 6.49 46.67
N PRO A 401 -21.78 7.25 46.75
CA PRO A 401 -21.79 8.55 47.42
C PRO A 401 -21.32 8.47 48.88
N VAL A 402 -20.46 9.40 49.30
CA VAL A 402 -19.97 9.46 50.70
C VAL A 402 -21.11 9.66 51.69
N LYS A 403 -22.16 10.39 51.30
CA LYS A 403 -23.37 10.59 52.10
C LYS A 403 -24.43 9.50 51.89
N GLY A 404 -24.11 8.45 51.14
CA GLY A 404 -25.03 7.37 50.80
C GLY A 404 -25.12 6.29 51.88
N GLU A 405 -26.10 5.40 51.72
CA GLU A 405 -26.38 4.30 52.67
C GLU A 405 -25.56 3.04 52.40
N TYR A 406 -24.92 2.96 51.24
CA TYR A 406 -24.21 1.75 50.77
C TYR A 406 -22.73 1.79 51.15
N GLN A 407 -22.22 0.71 51.72
CA GLN A 407 -20.81 0.53 52.11
C GLN A 407 -20.19 -0.77 51.60
N THR A 408 -21.00 -1.70 51.11
CA THR A 408 -20.55 -3.02 50.62
C THR A 408 -21.14 -3.29 49.24
N ILE A 409 -20.47 -4.13 48.45
CA ILE A 409 -20.89 -4.42 47.07
C ILE A 409 -22.22 -5.18 47.05
N GLU A 410 -22.49 -6.01 48.06
CA GLU A 410 -23.71 -6.81 48.18
C GLU A 410 -24.95 -5.93 48.39
N GLN A 411 -24.80 -4.77 49.03
CA GLN A 411 -25.90 -3.81 49.23
C GLN A 411 -26.35 -3.13 47.94
N LEU A 412 -25.56 -3.22 46.86
CA LEU A 412 -25.91 -2.70 45.55
C LEU A 412 -26.75 -3.69 44.72
N ALA A 413 -27.01 -4.90 45.23
CA ALA A 413 -27.89 -5.86 44.57
C ALA A 413 -29.29 -5.26 44.33
N GLY A 414 -29.76 -5.31 43.08
CA GLY A 414 -31.05 -4.75 42.69
C GLY A 414 -31.06 -3.22 42.50
N LYS A 415 -29.91 -2.54 42.59
CA LYS A 415 -29.79 -1.08 42.44
C LYS A 415 -29.37 -0.69 41.01
N ARG A 416 -29.26 0.62 40.76
CA ARG A 416 -28.83 1.17 39.46
C ARG A 416 -27.33 1.44 39.47
N ILE A 417 -26.62 0.81 38.55
CA ILE A 417 -25.18 0.97 38.38
C ILE A 417 -24.89 1.57 37.01
N VAL A 418 -24.05 2.60 36.98
CA VAL A 418 -23.57 3.21 35.74
C VAL A 418 -22.07 2.95 35.58
N THR A 419 -21.67 2.53 34.38
CA THR A 419 -20.27 2.21 34.08
C THR A 419 -19.98 2.30 32.57
N SER A 420 -18.70 2.42 32.23
CA SER A 420 -18.18 2.20 30.87
C SER A 420 -17.77 0.74 30.63
N PHE A 421 -17.87 -0.14 31.64
CA PHE A 421 -17.48 -1.55 31.62
C PHE A 421 -18.71 -2.46 31.75
N ASP A 422 -19.55 -2.52 30.70
CA ASP A 422 -20.85 -3.20 30.76
C ASP A 422 -20.70 -4.72 30.88
N ALA A 423 -19.86 -5.33 30.05
CA ALA A 423 -19.69 -6.79 30.03
C ALA A 423 -19.06 -7.27 31.35
N PHE A 424 -18.03 -6.57 31.82
CA PHE A 424 -17.38 -6.92 33.07
C PHE A 424 -18.28 -6.69 34.29
N ALA A 425 -19.02 -5.57 34.35
CA ALA A 425 -19.93 -5.30 35.46
C ALA A 425 -21.05 -6.36 35.57
N ARG A 426 -21.62 -6.79 34.44
CA ARG A 426 -22.63 -7.85 34.42
C ARG A 426 -22.09 -9.15 35.01
N LYS A 427 -20.88 -9.54 34.62
CA LYS A 427 -20.20 -10.74 35.13
C LYS A 427 -19.93 -10.68 36.64
N VAL A 428 -19.64 -9.49 37.18
CA VAL A 428 -19.43 -9.28 38.62
C VAL A 428 -20.73 -9.36 39.41
N PHE A 429 -21.80 -8.72 38.93
CA PHE A 429 -23.07 -8.65 39.66
C PHE A 429 -23.96 -9.88 39.49
N GLU A 430 -23.77 -10.70 38.45
CA GLU A 430 -24.54 -11.94 38.24
C GLU A 430 -24.57 -12.89 39.46
N PRO A 431 -23.44 -13.29 40.09
CA PRO A 431 -23.47 -14.12 41.30
C PRO A 431 -24.06 -13.41 42.52
N ILE A 432 -23.90 -12.09 42.62
CA ILE A 432 -24.42 -11.27 43.71
C ILE A 432 -25.95 -11.20 43.64
N ASP A 433 -26.48 -10.93 42.44
CA ASP A 433 -27.90 -10.87 42.14
C ASP A 433 -28.59 -12.22 42.39
N GLN A 434 -27.94 -13.33 42.02
CA GLN A 434 -28.45 -14.69 42.31
C GLN A 434 -28.59 -14.96 43.80
N THR A 435 -27.63 -14.49 44.61
CA THR A 435 -27.64 -14.68 46.06
C THR A 435 -28.69 -13.78 46.74
N ALA A 436 -28.87 -12.56 46.24
CA ALA A 436 -29.83 -11.59 46.78
C ALA A 436 -31.27 -11.80 46.29
N GLY A 437 -31.48 -12.56 45.22
CA GLY A 437 -32.79 -12.76 44.60
C GLY A 437 -33.35 -11.52 43.89
N THR A 438 -32.50 -10.52 43.60
CA THR A 438 -32.86 -9.27 42.94
C THR A 438 -31.90 -9.00 41.77
N LYS A 439 -32.37 -8.33 40.71
CA LYS A 439 -31.57 -8.06 39.50
C LYS A 439 -31.10 -6.61 39.46
N THR A 440 -29.80 -6.40 39.43
CA THR A 440 -29.15 -5.09 39.33
C THR A 440 -29.31 -4.51 37.92
N THR A 441 -29.59 -3.20 37.83
CA THR A 441 -29.77 -2.48 36.56
C THR A 441 -28.45 -1.81 36.18
N ILE A 442 -27.74 -2.38 35.20
CA ILE A 442 -26.46 -1.85 34.69
C ILE A 442 -26.70 -1.06 33.41
N ASN A 443 -26.31 0.22 33.42
CA ASN A 443 -26.44 1.16 32.31
C ASN A 443 -25.06 1.63 31.83
N TYR A 444 -24.82 1.51 30.53
CA TYR A 444 -23.59 1.94 29.90
C TYR A 444 -23.54 3.46 29.71
N VAL A 445 -22.43 4.09 30.08
CA VAL A 445 -22.11 5.50 29.79
C VAL A 445 -20.66 5.62 29.33
N SER A 446 -20.44 6.29 28.19
CA SER A 446 -19.13 6.36 27.54
C SER A 446 -18.14 7.37 28.17
N GLY A 447 -18.58 8.19 29.14
CA GLY A 447 -17.73 9.18 29.80
C GLY A 447 -18.44 9.97 30.89
N SER A 448 -17.66 10.56 31.80
CA SER A 448 -18.14 11.28 32.99
C SER A 448 -19.06 10.43 33.88
N VAL A 449 -18.64 9.17 34.11
CA VAL A 449 -19.36 8.20 34.93
C VAL A 449 -19.51 8.72 36.37
N GLU A 450 -18.52 9.46 36.87
CA GLU A 450 -18.49 10.08 38.20
C GLU A 450 -19.66 11.03 38.48
N ALA A 451 -20.26 11.64 37.45
CA ALA A 451 -21.40 12.54 37.60
C ALA A 451 -22.74 11.80 37.74
N ALA A 452 -22.81 10.51 37.41
CA ALA A 452 -24.06 9.76 37.33
C ALA A 452 -24.82 9.69 38.65
N CYS A 453 -24.11 9.51 39.78
CA CYS A 453 -24.73 9.51 41.11
C CYS A 453 -25.28 10.88 41.50
N ALA A 454 -24.52 11.96 41.25
CA ALA A 454 -24.94 13.32 41.57
C ALA A 454 -26.18 13.76 40.75
N LEU A 455 -26.32 13.25 39.53
CA LEU A 455 -27.48 13.49 38.65
C LEU A 455 -28.66 12.55 38.90
N GLY A 456 -28.54 11.61 39.85
CA GLY A 456 -29.61 10.66 40.20
C GLY A 456 -29.80 9.53 39.17
N LEU A 457 -28.86 9.33 38.25
CA LEU A 457 -28.88 8.27 37.24
C LEU A 457 -28.45 6.91 37.81
N ALA A 458 -27.65 6.93 38.87
CA ALA A 458 -27.07 5.75 39.50
C ALA A 458 -27.14 5.83 41.04
N ASP A 459 -27.20 4.66 41.66
CA ASP A 459 -27.04 4.48 43.11
C ASP A 459 -25.58 4.15 43.45
N GLY A 460 -24.82 3.61 42.48
CA GLY A 460 -23.38 3.39 42.53
C GLY A 460 -22.77 3.33 41.13
N ILE A 461 -21.45 3.44 41.01
CA ILE A 461 -20.74 3.37 39.72
C ILE A 461 -19.59 2.39 39.76
N ILE A 462 -19.19 1.93 38.58
CA ILE A 462 -17.91 1.23 38.39
C ILE A 462 -17.06 2.05 37.43
N ASP A 463 -15.92 2.53 37.92
CA ASP A 463 -14.98 3.32 37.13
C ASP A 463 -13.53 3.17 37.63
N LEU A 464 -12.58 3.56 36.78
CA LEU A 464 -11.15 3.51 37.04
C LEU A 464 -10.72 4.58 38.05
N VAL A 465 -9.97 4.15 39.06
CA VAL A 465 -9.38 5.01 40.10
C VAL A 465 -7.86 4.93 40.04
N GLU A 466 -7.21 6.08 39.87
CA GLU A 466 -5.75 6.24 39.95
C GLU A 466 -5.35 6.95 41.26
N SER A 467 -5.43 8.29 41.31
CA SER A 467 -5.20 9.08 42.53
C SER A 467 -6.43 9.19 43.44
N GLY A 468 -7.62 8.95 42.89
CA GLY A 468 -8.91 9.13 43.55
C GLY A 468 -9.39 10.59 43.64
N GLU A 469 -8.71 11.55 43.02
CA GLU A 469 -9.10 12.96 43.07
C GLU A 469 -10.45 13.24 42.39
N THR A 470 -10.67 12.70 41.19
CA THR A 470 -11.94 12.82 40.46
C THR A 470 -13.11 12.21 41.22
N MET A 471 -12.91 11.02 41.79
CA MET A 471 -13.89 10.34 42.64
C MET A 471 -14.28 11.21 43.86
N ARG A 472 -13.28 11.75 44.58
CA ARG A 472 -13.54 12.62 45.74
C ARG A 472 -14.21 13.93 45.36
N ALA A 473 -13.83 14.53 44.23
CA ALA A 473 -14.45 15.76 43.71
C ALA A 473 -15.93 15.55 43.38
N ALA A 474 -16.31 14.37 42.91
CA ALA A 474 -17.70 13.97 42.68
C ALA A 474 -18.47 13.57 43.95
N GLY A 475 -17.82 13.60 45.13
CA GLY A 475 -18.43 13.21 46.40
C GLY A 475 -18.62 11.69 46.55
N LEU A 476 -17.78 10.90 45.87
CA LEU A 476 -17.79 9.43 45.90
C LEU A 476 -16.62 8.88 46.74
N HIS A 477 -16.76 7.64 47.20
CA HIS A 477 -15.68 6.84 47.77
C HIS A 477 -15.73 5.40 47.22
N ASP A 478 -14.57 4.73 47.17
CA ASP A 478 -14.46 3.35 46.72
C ASP A 478 -14.76 2.38 47.87
N ILE A 479 -15.65 1.42 47.62
CA ILE A 479 -16.07 0.40 48.60
C ILE A 479 -15.50 -0.98 48.28
N HIS A 480 -15.13 -1.22 47.03
CA HIS A 480 -14.58 -2.51 46.60
C HIS A 480 -13.69 -2.33 45.35
N THR A 481 -12.54 -3.01 45.31
CA THR A 481 -11.65 -3.04 44.13
C THR A 481 -11.90 -4.33 43.35
N LEU A 482 -12.35 -4.21 42.10
CA LEU A 482 -12.68 -5.34 41.22
C LEU A 482 -11.48 -5.88 40.47
N LEU A 483 -10.63 -4.98 39.96
CA LEU A 483 -9.49 -5.34 39.12
C LEU A 483 -8.36 -4.33 39.30
N ASN A 484 -7.15 -4.81 39.50
CA ASN A 484 -5.94 -4.00 39.29
C ASN A 484 -5.55 -4.12 37.82
N THR A 485 -5.50 -2.99 37.11
CA THR A 485 -5.21 -2.93 35.67
C THR A 485 -3.97 -2.08 35.39
N GLN A 486 -3.26 -2.42 34.33
CA GLN A 486 -2.22 -1.59 33.73
C GLN A 486 -2.15 -1.80 32.21
N SER A 487 -1.33 -1.00 31.53
CA SER A 487 -1.09 -1.19 30.11
C SER A 487 -0.25 -2.44 29.86
N VAL A 488 -0.64 -3.23 28.87
CA VAL A 488 0.01 -4.47 28.48
C VAL A 488 0.30 -4.49 26.98
N LEU A 489 1.38 -5.18 26.62
CA LEU A 489 1.66 -5.57 25.25
C LEU A 489 1.01 -6.93 24.99
N MET A 490 0.21 -7.01 23.95
CA MET A 490 -0.58 -8.21 23.63
C MET A 490 -0.40 -8.63 22.17
N SER A 491 -0.43 -9.93 21.90
CA SER A 491 -0.35 -10.47 20.53
C SER A 491 -1.46 -11.44 20.21
N ASN A 492 -1.75 -11.60 18.91
CA ASN A 492 -2.61 -12.67 18.43
C ASN A 492 -1.89 -14.03 18.54
N LYS A 493 -2.56 -15.05 19.11
CA LYS A 493 -2.01 -16.41 19.28
C LYS A 493 -1.59 -17.09 17.96
N ASN A 494 -2.21 -16.70 16.85
CA ASN A 494 -2.02 -17.28 15.52
C ASN A 494 -1.18 -16.38 14.59
N SER A 495 -0.49 -15.35 15.10
CA SER A 495 0.31 -14.47 14.23
C SER A 495 1.45 -15.24 13.55
N HIS A 496 1.66 -14.95 12.26
CA HIS A 496 2.76 -15.52 11.48
C HIS A 496 4.10 -14.76 11.66
N HIS A 497 4.13 -13.73 12.51
CA HIS A 497 5.27 -12.82 12.66
C HIS A 497 6.01 -12.96 14.00
N GLN A 498 6.06 -14.17 14.57
CA GLN A 498 6.63 -14.41 15.91
C GLN A 498 8.05 -13.86 16.09
N ASP A 499 8.95 -14.06 15.12
CA ASP A 499 10.33 -13.54 15.18
C ASP A 499 10.40 -12.03 15.38
N LEU A 500 9.47 -11.30 14.76
CA LEU A 500 9.43 -9.84 14.83
C LEU A 500 8.76 -9.39 16.14
N ILE A 501 7.73 -10.10 16.60
CA ILE A 501 7.10 -9.90 17.91
C ILE A 501 8.16 -10.07 19.02
N ASP A 502 8.96 -11.13 18.97
CA ASP A 502 10.00 -11.39 19.98
C ASP A 502 11.08 -10.30 19.99
N LYS A 503 11.47 -9.80 18.80
CA LYS A 503 12.41 -8.67 18.67
C LYS A 503 11.84 -7.38 19.26
N ILE A 504 10.58 -7.04 18.98
CA ILE A 504 9.90 -5.85 19.52
C ILE A 504 9.76 -5.98 21.04
N THR A 505 9.35 -7.15 21.51
CA THR A 505 9.20 -7.50 22.92
C THR A 505 10.52 -7.30 23.67
N SER A 506 11.65 -7.79 23.13
CA SER A 506 12.98 -7.57 23.70
C SER A 506 13.37 -6.09 23.75
N ARG A 507 13.01 -5.30 22.72
CA ARG A 507 13.26 -3.84 22.66
C ARG A 507 12.48 -3.09 23.74
N ILE A 508 11.19 -3.38 23.87
CA ILE A 508 10.30 -2.76 24.85
C ILE A 508 10.74 -3.10 26.27
N ARG A 509 11.06 -4.38 26.54
CA ARG A 509 11.58 -4.82 27.86
C ARG A 509 12.79 -4.00 28.30
N GLY A 510 13.66 -3.68 27.36
CA GLY A 510 14.84 -2.89 27.63
C GLY A 510 14.58 -1.41 27.95
N VAL A 511 13.54 -0.83 27.36
CA VAL A 511 13.08 0.53 27.72
C VAL A 511 12.47 0.54 29.11
N ILE A 512 11.67 -0.48 29.46
CA ILE A 512 11.08 -0.62 30.79
C ILE A 512 12.19 -0.71 31.86
N ALA A 513 13.20 -1.55 31.62
CA ALA A 513 14.35 -1.64 32.51
C ALA A 513 15.11 -0.30 32.61
N ALA A 514 15.29 0.42 31.51
CA ALA A 514 15.92 1.74 31.51
C ALA A 514 15.12 2.82 32.24
N ASN A 515 13.79 2.68 32.33
CA ASN A 515 12.96 3.57 33.15
C ASN A 515 13.08 3.29 34.65
N LYS A 516 13.36 2.04 35.02
CA LYS A 516 13.50 1.60 36.42
C LYS A 516 14.89 1.84 37.01
N TYR A 517 15.94 1.74 36.20
CA TYR A 517 17.32 1.84 36.64
C TYR A 517 18.03 3.08 36.10
N VAL A 518 19.08 3.50 36.79
CA VAL A 518 20.03 4.52 36.34
C VAL A 518 21.45 4.01 36.57
N LEU A 519 22.41 4.46 35.78
CA LEU A 519 23.81 4.10 35.96
C LEU A 519 24.41 5.06 37.00
N CYS A 520 24.81 4.54 38.15
CA CYS A 520 25.55 5.29 39.17
C CYS A 520 27.04 5.01 39.00
N THR A 521 27.84 6.07 38.92
CA THR A 521 29.30 6.00 38.83
C THR A 521 29.91 6.87 39.90
N TYR A 522 30.90 6.38 40.64
CA TYR A 522 31.53 7.13 41.72
C TYR A 522 32.97 6.69 41.95
N ASN A 523 33.77 7.56 42.58
CA ASN A 523 35.12 7.26 42.99
C ASN A 523 35.14 6.91 44.48
N VAL A 524 35.93 5.92 44.89
CA VAL A 524 36.06 5.54 46.31
C VAL A 524 37.44 4.96 46.58
N GLU A 525 37.93 5.13 47.81
CA GLU A 525 39.13 4.44 48.27
C GLU A 525 38.93 2.92 48.31
N ARG A 526 39.95 2.16 47.91
CA ARG A 526 39.94 0.69 47.87
C ARG A 526 39.66 0.06 49.24
N VAL A 527 39.99 0.76 50.33
CA VAL A 527 39.67 0.33 51.71
C VAL A 527 38.15 0.33 51.96
N ASN A 528 37.42 1.30 51.39
CA ASN A 528 35.99 1.47 51.58
C ASN A 528 35.15 0.76 50.50
N LEU A 529 35.78 0.21 49.45
CA LEU A 529 35.15 -0.52 48.36
C LEU A 529 34.17 -1.63 48.85
N PRO A 530 34.51 -2.50 49.83
CA PRO A 530 33.58 -3.54 50.27
C PRO A 530 32.25 -2.99 50.81
N ARG A 531 32.27 -1.84 51.48
CA ARG A 531 31.06 -1.17 51.99
C ARG A 531 30.28 -0.51 50.85
N ALA A 532 30.98 0.12 49.90
CA ALA A 532 30.36 0.74 48.74
C ALA A 532 29.67 -0.27 47.81
N VAL A 533 30.23 -1.48 47.66
CA VAL A 533 29.63 -2.59 46.88
C VAL A 533 28.36 -3.13 47.54
N GLN A 534 28.25 -3.11 48.87
CA GLN A 534 27.00 -3.47 49.56
C GLN A 534 25.88 -2.47 49.29
N ILE A 535 26.23 -1.18 49.15
CA ILE A 535 25.27 -0.12 48.81
C ILE A 535 24.86 -0.22 47.34
N THR A 536 25.81 -0.51 46.46
CA THR A 536 25.58 -0.60 45.00
C THR A 536 25.99 -1.97 44.43
N PRO A 537 25.22 -3.03 44.73
CA PRO A 537 25.55 -4.39 44.26
C PRO A 537 25.44 -4.52 42.73
N GLY A 538 24.80 -3.56 42.05
CA GLY A 538 24.49 -3.64 40.63
C GLY A 538 23.46 -4.73 40.32
N ARG A 539 23.26 -5.01 39.03
CA ARG A 539 22.32 -6.05 38.58
C ARG A 539 22.97 -7.43 38.48
N GLN A 540 24.27 -7.48 38.20
CA GLN A 540 25.08 -8.71 38.22
C GLN A 540 26.23 -8.54 39.20
N ALA A 541 27.06 -7.52 38.97
CA ALA A 541 28.11 -7.06 39.86
C ALA A 541 28.44 -5.59 39.50
N PRO A 542 29.01 -4.80 40.41
CA PRO A 542 29.55 -3.49 40.08
C PRO A 542 30.84 -3.63 39.26
N THR A 543 31.01 -2.76 38.27
CA THR A 543 32.25 -2.65 37.50
C THR A 543 33.24 -1.80 38.30
N VAL A 544 34.47 -2.28 38.50
CA VAL A 544 35.52 -1.57 39.26
C VAL A 544 36.73 -1.36 38.36
N SER A 545 37.14 -0.10 38.21
CA SER A 545 38.31 0.33 37.41
C SER A 545 39.29 1.09 38.28
N SER A 546 40.60 0.91 38.08
CA SER A 546 41.62 1.64 38.82
C SER A 546 41.81 3.06 38.27
N LEU A 547 42.10 4.02 39.15
CA LEU A 547 42.37 5.41 38.77
C LEU A 547 43.89 5.66 38.67
N ASP A 548 44.31 6.42 37.66
CA ASP A 548 45.73 6.63 37.32
C ASP A 548 46.41 7.68 38.22
N SER A 549 45.68 8.73 38.61
CA SER A 549 46.22 9.88 39.35
C SER A 549 46.28 9.70 40.87
N HIS A 550 45.67 8.65 41.42
CA HIS A 550 45.58 8.41 42.87
C HIS A 550 45.75 6.93 43.21
N GLU A 551 46.95 6.55 43.69
CA GLU A 551 47.17 5.21 44.24
C GLU A 551 46.19 4.92 45.38
N GLY A 552 45.50 3.78 45.31
CA GLY A 552 44.51 3.37 46.32
C GLY A 552 43.06 3.76 46.01
N TRP A 553 42.78 4.49 44.93
CA TRP A 553 41.42 4.85 44.52
C TRP A 553 40.90 4.00 43.34
N VAL A 554 39.59 3.77 43.33
CA VAL A 554 38.89 3.05 42.27
C VAL A 554 37.64 3.80 41.83
N ALA A 555 37.32 3.73 40.54
CA ALA A 555 36.05 4.14 39.98
C ALA A 555 35.12 2.92 39.93
N VAL A 556 33.91 3.07 40.47
CA VAL A 556 32.88 2.03 40.49
C VAL A 556 31.70 2.47 39.64
N SER A 557 31.14 1.54 38.87
CA SER A 557 29.94 1.76 38.05
C SER A 557 28.92 0.65 38.28
N ALA A 558 27.70 1.00 38.69
CA ALA A 558 26.65 0.05 39.01
C ALA A 558 25.27 0.59 38.64
N MET A 559 24.38 -0.29 38.17
CA MET A 559 22.96 0.06 37.98
C MET A 559 22.25 0.09 39.34
N ILE A 560 21.54 1.19 39.61
CA ILE A 560 20.75 1.37 40.84
C ILE A 560 19.31 1.73 40.51
N GLU A 561 18.38 1.46 41.42
CA GLU A 561 16.98 1.80 41.21
C GLU A 561 16.76 3.30 41.27
N LYS A 562 16.06 3.85 40.28
CA LYS A 562 15.80 5.28 40.14
C LYS A 562 15.05 5.88 41.35
N LYS A 563 14.20 5.07 42.01
CA LYS A 563 13.44 5.48 43.22
C LYS A 563 14.33 5.70 44.44
N ARG A 564 15.43 4.96 44.57
CA ARG A 564 16.36 5.00 45.71
C ARG A 564 17.62 5.82 45.43
N LYS A 565 17.69 6.50 44.29
CA LYS A 565 18.91 7.19 43.86
C LYS A 565 19.43 8.22 44.87
N GLY A 566 18.53 8.97 45.55
CA GLY A 566 18.93 9.97 46.55
C GLY A 566 19.57 9.31 47.77
N GLU A 567 18.84 8.38 48.40
CA GLU A 567 19.33 7.56 49.52
C GLU A 567 20.68 6.89 49.21
N ILE A 568 20.83 6.32 48.02
CA ILE A 568 22.08 5.66 47.62
C ILE A 568 23.23 6.66 47.48
N MET A 569 23.00 7.85 46.93
CA MET A 569 24.02 8.88 46.82
C MET A 569 24.47 9.39 48.21
N ASP A 570 23.54 9.53 49.14
CA ASP A 570 23.84 9.95 50.52
C ASP A 570 24.68 8.87 51.24
N LEU A 571 24.25 7.61 51.19
CA LEU A 571 25.00 6.47 51.77
C LEU A 571 26.40 6.31 51.19
N LEU A 572 26.55 6.52 49.87
CA LEU A 572 27.86 6.48 49.22
C LEU A 572 28.77 7.61 49.73
N THR A 573 28.21 8.81 49.93
CA THR A 573 28.94 9.95 50.49
C THR A 573 29.42 9.67 51.92
N GLU A 574 28.59 9.05 52.75
CA GLU A 574 28.95 8.64 54.13
C GLU A 574 30.10 7.62 54.17
N VAL A 575 30.19 6.76 53.15
CA VAL A 575 31.28 5.77 53.00
C VAL A 575 32.57 6.39 52.44
N GLY A 576 32.54 7.69 52.10
CA GLY A 576 33.68 8.43 51.57
C GLY A 576 33.83 8.34 50.05
N ALA A 577 32.74 8.03 49.33
CA ALA A 577 32.73 8.13 47.87
C ALA A 577 32.67 9.60 47.42
N THR A 578 33.34 9.91 46.32
CA THR A 578 33.38 11.24 45.69
C THR A 578 32.94 11.17 44.23
N ASP A 579 32.63 12.33 43.64
CA ASP A 579 32.23 12.46 42.23
C ASP A 579 31.08 11.51 41.82
N ILE A 580 30.09 11.37 42.70
CA ILE A 580 28.96 10.47 42.48
C ILE A 580 28.08 11.05 41.38
N MET A 581 28.08 10.40 40.23
CA MET A 581 27.31 10.77 39.04
C MET A 581 26.23 9.73 38.76
N VAL A 582 25.08 10.21 38.27
CA VAL A 582 23.97 9.37 37.84
C VAL A 582 23.63 9.69 36.39
N VAL A 583 23.73 8.70 35.52
CA VAL A 583 23.46 8.82 34.08
C VAL A 583 22.21 8.03 33.72
N ALA A 584 21.26 8.69 33.06
CA ALA A 584 20.10 8.04 32.47
C ALA A 584 20.49 7.41 31.12
N PHE A 585 19.98 6.21 30.87
CA PHE A 585 20.08 5.53 29.58
C PHE A 585 18.68 5.26 29.03
N THR A 586 18.56 5.08 27.72
CA THR A 586 17.26 4.96 27.04
C THR A 586 16.79 3.51 26.86
N ASN A 587 17.73 2.55 26.82
CA ASN A 587 17.43 1.14 26.62
C ASN A 587 18.58 0.26 27.16
N CYS A 588 18.29 -0.88 27.77
CA CYS A 588 19.29 -1.92 28.07
C CYS A 588 18.76 -3.32 27.70
N ARG A 589 19.62 -4.22 27.21
CA ARG A 589 19.17 -5.59 26.89
C ARG A 589 19.17 -6.44 28.14
N VAL A 590 18.01 -7.01 28.45
CA VAL A 590 17.65 -7.58 29.75
C VAL A 590 17.59 -9.09 29.69
#